data_AF-A0A510IUS6-F1
#
_entry.id   AF-A0A510IUS6-F1
#
_cell.length_a   1.000
_cell.length_b   1.000
_cell.length_c   1.000
_cell.angle_alpha   90.00
_cell.angle_beta   90.00
_cell.angle_gamma   90.00
#
_symmetry.space_group_name_H-M   'P 1'
#
loop_
_entity.id
_entity.type
_entity.pdbx_description
1 polymer ?
#
loop_
_entity_poly.entity_id
_entity_poly.type
_entity_poly.pdbx_seq_one_letter_code
_entity_poly.pdbx_strand_id
1 'polypeptide(L)' 'MIFALARRFGIPVRFIGVGEQAEDLQPFRAQEFVSALFGRDIA' A
#
# COMPACT_ATOMS: atom_id res chain seq x y z
N MET A 1 -1.44 -6.30 -8.16
CA MET A 1 -2.23 -7.39 -7.53
C MET A 1 -3.13 -6.91 -6.38
N ILE A 2 -2.67 -6.04 -5.47
CA ILE A 2 -3.45 -5.62 -4.29
C ILE A 2 -4.83 -5.01 -4.61
N PHE A 3 -4.97 -4.26 -5.70
CA PHE A 3 -6.23 -3.65 -6.12
C PHE A 3 -7.33 -4.67 -6.44
N ALA A 4 -6.98 -5.81 -7.03
CA ALA A 4 -7.94 -6.86 -7.37
C ALA A 4 -8.46 -7.57 -6.11
N LEU A 5 -7.59 -7.79 -5.13
CA LEU A 5 -7.96 -8.36 -3.84
C LEU A 5 -8.87 -7.43 -3.04
N ALA A 6 -8.50 -6.14 -2.95
CA ALA A 6 -9.31 -5.14 -2.27
C ALA A 6 -10.72 -5.03 -2.89
N ARG A 7 -10.83 -5.02 -4.23
CA ARG A 7 -12.12 -5.01 -4.92
C ARG A 7 -12.94 -6.29 -4.72
N ARG A 8 -12.30 -7.44 -4.70
CA ARG A 8 -12.99 -8.74 -4.58
C ARG A 8 -13.54 -8.98 -3.18
N PHE A 9 -12.80 -8.58 -2.15
CA PHE A 9 -13.11 -8.95 -0.77
C PHE A 9 -13.67 -7.79 0.07
N GLY A 10 -13.42 -6.54 -0.31
CA GLY A 10 -13.85 -5.37 0.48
C GLY A 10 -13.20 -5.27 1.86
N ILE A 11 -12.18 -6.08 2.14
CA ILE A 11 -11.47 -6.11 3.43
C ILE A 11 -10.41 -5.01 3.43
N PRO A 12 -10.33 -4.19 4.50
CA PRO A 12 -9.29 -3.16 4.61
C PRO A 12 -7.89 -3.77 4.70
N VAL A 13 -6.98 -3.30 3.85
CA VAL A 13 -5.54 -3.55 4.02
C VAL A 13 -5.05 -2.71 5.20
N ARG A 14 -4.43 -3.35 6.19
CA ARG A 14 -3.98 -2.69 7.43
C ARG A 14 -2.51 -2.32 7.42
N PHE A 15 -1.66 -3.19 6.87
CA PHE A 15 -0.21 -3.04 6.87
C PHE A 15 0.39 -3.45 5.53
N ILE A 16 1.56 -2.91 5.21
CA ILE A 16 2.40 -3.31 4.08
C ILE A 16 3.84 -3.47 4.56
N GLY A 17 4.54 -4.47 4.01
CA GLY A 17 5.99 -4.59 4.16
C GLY A 17 6.67 -3.77 3.06
N VAL A 18 7.58 -2.87 3.43
CA VAL A 18 8.38 -2.06 2.50
C VAL A 18 9.84 -2.53 2.40
N GLY A 19 10.17 -3.63 3.08
CA GLY A 19 11.49 -4.23 3.16
C GLY A 19 11.43 -5.60 3.84
N GLU A 20 12.58 -6.13 4.24
CA GLU A 20 12.71 -7.49 4.79
C GLU A 20 12.79 -7.53 6.32
N GLN A 21 13.05 -6.40 6.97
CA GLN A 21 13.21 -6.34 8.42
C GLN A 21 11.87 -6.24 9.13
N ALA A 22 11.83 -6.60 10.42
CA ALA A 22 10.60 -6.51 11.21
C ALA A 22 10.09 -5.06 11.32
N GLU A 23 11.01 -4.10 11.29
CA GLU A 23 10.74 -2.66 11.35
C GLU A 23 10.14 -2.11 10.04
N ASP A 24 10.22 -2.87 8.93
CA ASP A 24 9.71 -2.46 7.63
C ASP A 24 8.20 -2.70 7.47
N LEU A 25 7.53 -3.17 8.53
CA LEU A 25 6.08 -3.31 8.56
C LEU A 25 5.42 -1.98 8.95
N GLN A 26 4.73 -1.36 8.00
CA GLN A 26 4.13 -0.03 8.19
C GLN A 26 2.61 -0.06 7.99
N PRO A 27 1.85 0.83 8.66
CA PRO A 27 0.43 1.02 8.38
C PRO A 27 0.19 1.35 6.90
N PHE A 28 -0.79 0.71 6.28
CA PHE A 28 -1.10 0.95 4.88
C PHE A 28 -1.75 2.31 4.67
N ARG A 29 -1.17 3.14 3.79
CA ARG A 29 -1.71 4.44 3.37
C ARG A 29 -1.89 4.44 1.85
N ALA A 30 -3.15 4.44 1.42
CA ALA A 30 -3.49 4.31 0.00
C ALA A 30 -2.89 5.43 -0.87
N GLN A 31 -2.90 6.68 -0.36
CA GLN A 31 -2.37 7.83 -1.10
C GLN A 31 -0.86 7.68 -1.34
N GLU A 32 -0.11 7.39 -0.28
CA GLU A 32 1.35 7.20 -0.34
C GLU A 32 1.72 6.01 -1.24
N PHE A 33 0.99 4.89 -1.14
CA PHE A 33 1.19 3.72 -1.99
C PHE A 33 1.00 4.04 -3.49
N VAL A 34 -0.05 4.82 -3.82
CA VAL A 34 -0.32 5.23 -5.21
C VAL A 34 0.73 6.22 -5.70
N SER A 35 1.09 7.22 -4.89
CA SER A 35 2.13 8.19 -5.24
C SER A 35 3.47 7.51 -5.51
N ALA A 36 3.88 6.56 -4.66
CA ALA A 36 5.10 5.78 -4.85
C ALA A 36 5.07 4.90 -6.11
N LEU A 37 3.91 4.31 -6.42
CA LEU A 37 3.74 3.45 -7.60
C LEU A 37 3.84 4.22 -8.93
N PHE A 38 3.36 5.46 -8.97
CA PHE A 38 3.30 6.26 -10.20
C PHE A 38 4.38 7.35 -10.28
N GLY A 39 5.25 7.46 -9.27
CA GLY A 39 6.42 8.34 -9.28
C GLY A 39 6.10 9.82 -9.44
N ARG A 40 4.94 10.28 -8.96
CA ARG A 40 4.49 11.67 -9.10
C ARG A 40 4.10 12.27 -7.76
N ASP A 41 4.74 13.39 -7.42
CA ASP A 41 4.16 14.42 -6.57
C ASP A 41 2.93 14.96 -7.30
N ILE A 42 1.76 14.48 -6.90
CA ILE A 42 0.50 15.01 -7.41
C ILE A 42 0.31 16.34 -6.67
N ALA A 43 0.48 17.43 -7.41
CA ALA A 43 0.42 18.82 -6.94
C ALA A 43 -0.83 19.14 -6.11
#